data_AF-A0A1X0QWF9-F1
#
_entry.id   AF-A0A1X0QWF9-F1
#
_cell.length_a   1.000
_cell.length_b   1.000
_cell.length_c   1.000
_cell.angle_alpha   90.00
_cell.angle_beta   90.00
_cell.angle_gamma   90.00
#
_symmetry.space_group_name_H-M   'P 1'
#
loop_
_entity.id
_entity.type
_entity.pdbx_description
1 polymer ?
#
loop_
_entity_poly.entity_id
_entity_poly.type
_entity_poly.pdbx_seq_one_letter_code
_entity_poly.pdbx_strand_id
1 'polypeptide(L)'
;AGAVVQSLYKLKDLDNSDGGFFIFSDISVRLEGLYRLKFTLFSIEGPSVNRLCSTLSDVFQVYSPKSFPGMSESTFLTRCFSDQGVRIRIRKEPRSAHLGNR
;
A
#
# COMPACT_ATOMS: atom_id res chain seq x y z
N ALA A 1 0.45 10.37 -9.08
CA ALA A 1 -0.02 11.45 -8.18
C ALA A 1 -0.33 10.84 -6.81
N GLY A 2 -0.60 11.65 -5.78
CA GLY A 2 -0.75 11.20 -4.40
C GLY A 2 0.52 11.37 -3.58
N ALA A 3 0.58 10.75 -2.40
CA ALA A 3 1.74 10.74 -1.51
C ALA A 3 2.83 9.76 -2.00
N VAL A 4 3.84 10.30 -2.69
CA VAL A 4 4.97 9.54 -3.27
C VAL A 4 6.19 9.46 -2.35
N VAL A 5 6.12 10.04 -1.15
CA VAL A 5 7.15 10.00 -0.11
C VAL A 5 6.51 9.53 1.19
N GLN A 6 7.23 8.70 1.95
CA GLN A 6 6.79 8.20 3.25
C GLN A 6 7.94 8.24 4.25
N SER A 7 7.61 8.56 5.49
CA SER A 7 8.50 8.39 6.64
C SER A 7 8.41 6.96 7.17
N LEU A 8 9.41 6.58 7.96
CA LEU A 8 9.45 5.29 8.64
C LEU A 8 8.36 5.22 9.71
N TYR A 9 7.54 4.17 9.68
CA TYR A 9 6.68 3.77 10.79
C TYR A 9 7.35 2.66 11.56
N LYS A 10 7.44 2.79 12.89
CA LYS A 10 7.78 1.68 13.77
C LYS A 10 6.49 0.96 14.13
N LEU A 11 6.33 -0.28 13.66
CA LEU A 11 5.13 -1.09 13.85
C LEU A 11 5.54 -2.52 14.22
N LYS A 12 4.60 -3.28 14.74
CA LYS A 12 4.71 -4.72 14.90
C LYS A 12 4.30 -5.44 13.63
N ASP A 13 5.10 -6.40 13.22
CA ASP A 13 4.76 -7.31 12.12
C ASP A 13 3.80 -8.42 12.59
N LEU A 14 3.40 -9.31 11.68
CA LEU A 14 2.44 -10.39 11.94
C LEU A 14 2.93 -11.42 12.96
N ASP A 15 4.25 -11.53 13.15
CA ASP A 15 4.89 -12.35 14.17
C ASP A 15 5.10 -11.61 15.50
N ASN A 16 4.52 -10.41 15.63
CA ASN A 16 4.60 -9.53 16.80
C ASN A 16 6.01 -8.96 17.08
N SER A 17 6.95 -9.10 16.14
CA SER A 17 8.27 -8.45 16.20
C SER A 17 8.19 -6.97 15.79
N ASP A 18 9.03 -6.12 16.40
CA ASP A 18 9.16 -4.72 16.01
C ASP A 18 9.88 -4.60 14.66
N GLY A 19 9.30 -3.84 13.73
CA GLY A 19 9.84 -3.59 12.39
C GLY A 19 9.70 -2.14 11.95
N GLY A 20 10.45 -1.81 10.89
CA GLY A 20 10.42 -0.50 10.23
C GLY A 20 9.73 -0.59 8.88
N PHE A 21 8.62 0.13 8.70
CA PHE A 21 7.78 0.04 7.51
C PHE A 21 7.55 1.40 6.84
N PHE A 22 7.54 1.41 5.51
CA PHE A 22 7.15 2.57 4.70
C PHE A 22 5.87 2.23 3.96
N ILE A 23 4.78 2.94 4.26
CA ILE A 23 3.43 2.53 3.82
C ILE A 23 2.87 3.55 2.83
N PHE A 24 2.73 3.12 1.57
CA PHE A 24 2.24 3.96 0.48
C PHE A 24 0.76 3.67 0.18
N SER A 25 -0.14 4.27 0.94
CA SER A 25 -1.59 4.06 0.78
C SER A 25 -2.29 5.02 -0.19
N ASP A 26 -1.59 6.05 -0.66
CA ASP A 26 -2.13 7.08 -1.57
C ASP A 26 -1.21 7.25 -2.78
N ILE A 27 -1.28 6.29 -3.71
CA ILE A 27 -0.62 6.38 -5.01
C ILE A 27 -1.66 6.18 -6.10
N SER A 28 -1.59 7.01 -7.13
CA SER A 28 -2.43 6.91 -8.33
C SER A 28 -1.61 7.00 -9.61
N VAL A 29 -1.92 6.10 -10.54
CA VAL A 29 -1.46 6.10 -11.93
C VAL A 29 -2.68 6.32 -12.82
N ARG A 30 -2.58 7.25 -13.78
CA ARG A 30 -3.74 7.70 -14.58
C ARG A 30 -3.83 7.06 -15.95
N LEU A 31 -2.72 6.50 -16.44
CA LEU A 31 -2.64 5.89 -17.75
C LEU A 31 -2.70 4.37 -17.59
N GLU A 32 -3.51 3.74 -18.44
CA GLU A 32 -3.61 2.29 -18.53
C GLU A 32 -2.28 1.67 -18.98
N GLY A 33 -1.96 0.51 -18.41
CA GLY A 33 -0.74 -0.22 -18.74
C GLY A 33 -0.23 -1.10 -17.61
N LEU A 34 0.94 -1.69 -17.85
CA LEU A 34 1.68 -2.49 -16.87
C LEU A 34 2.83 -1.66 -16.31
N TYR A 35 2.92 -1.59 -14.99
CA TYR A 35 3.88 -0.74 -14.30
C TYR A 35 4.56 -1.48 -13.16
N ARG A 36 5.71 -0.95 -12.72
CA ARG A 36 6.38 -1.30 -11.46
C ARG A 36 6.62 -0.01 -10.69
N LEU A 37 6.54 -0.07 -9.36
CA LEU A 37 6.97 1.02 -8.50
C LEU A 37 8.44 0.82 -8.14
N LYS A 38 9.25 1.89 -8.23
CA LYS A 38 10.61 1.91 -7.70
C LYS A 38 10.61 2.63 -6.37
N PHE A 39 10.89 1.91 -5.30
CA PHE A 39 11.08 2.47 -3.97
C PHE A 39 12.56 2.79 -3.78
N THR A 40 12.86 4.02 -3.37
CA THR A 40 14.24 4.46 -3.12
C THR A 40 14.33 4.99 -1.70
N LEU A 41 15.24 4.42 -0.91
CA LEU A 41 15.46 4.80 0.48
C LEU A 41 16.49 5.93 0.55
N PHE A 42 16.19 6.94 1.36
CA PHE A 42 17.08 8.06 1.63
C PHE A 42 17.31 8.19 3.15
N SER A 43 18.56 8.50 3.52
CA SER A 43 18.92 8.98 4.85
C SER A 43 18.97 10.51 4.83
N ILE A 44 18.43 11.16 5.86
CA ILE A 44 18.51 12.60 6.05
C ILE A 44 19.39 12.84 7.27
N GLU A 45 20.54 13.47 7.06
CA GLU A 45 21.56 13.73 8.09
C GLU A 45 21.88 15.22 8.10
N GLY A 46 21.20 15.96 8.97
CA GLY A 46 21.27 17.42 9.00
C GLY A 46 20.76 18.02 7.67
N PRO A 47 21.57 18.84 6.97
CA PRO A 47 21.18 19.39 5.67
C PRO A 47 21.38 18.41 4.50
N SER A 48 22.00 17.25 4.73
CA SER A 48 22.38 16.30 3.68
C SER A 48 21.32 15.24 3.47
N VAL A 49 21.09 14.85 2.21
CA VAL A 49 20.20 13.75 1.83
C VAL A 49 20.97 12.73 1.01
N ASN A 50 21.13 11.53 1.56
CA ASN A 50 21.91 10.45 0.96
C ASN A 50 20.99 9.34 0.46
N ARG A 51 21.10 8.97 -0.82
CA ARG A 51 20.40 7.81 -1.38
C ARG A 51 21.10 6.52 -0.92
N LEU A 52 20.40 5.66 -0.20
CA LEU A 52 20.98 4.41 0.33
C LEU A 52 20.82 3.24 -0.64
N CYS A 53 19.58 2.91 -1.00
CA CYS A 53 19.27 1.76 -1.84
C CYS A 53 17.95 1.95 -2.59
N SER A 54 17.62 1.03 -3.48
CA SER A 54 16.32 1.00 -4.15
C SER A 54 15.88 -0.41 -4.48
N THR A 55 14.58 -0.65 -4.52
CA THR A 55 13.98 -1.91 -4.98
C THR A 55 12.79 -1.63 -5.91
N LEU A 56 12.38 -2.64 -6.67
CA LEU A 56 11.21 -2.61 -7.55
C LEU A 56 10.10 -3.50 -6.97
N SER A 57 8.85 -3.05 -7.07
CA SER A 57 7.69 -3.91 -6.84
C SER A 57 7.57 -4.99 -7.91
N ASP A 58 6.66 -5.92 -7.72
CA ASP A 58 6.13 -6.72 -8.82
C ASP A 58 5.38 -5.85 -9.85
N VAL A 59 5.16 -6.40 -11.03
CA VAL A 59 4.36 -5.75 -12.07
C VAL A 59 2.89 -5.71 -11.63
N PHE A 60 2.26 -4.55 -11.79
CA PHE A 60 0.82 -4.39 -11.57
C PHE A 60 0.16 -3.75 -12.78
N GLN A 61 -1.12 -4.03 -12.97
CA GLN A 61 -1.92 -3.50 -14.07
C GLN A 61 -2.75 -2.30 -13.61
N VAL A 62 -2.69 -1.23 -14.40
CA VAL A 62 -3.62 -0.10 -14.32
C VAL A 62 -4.68 -0.31 -15.39
N TYR A 63 -5.92 -0.51 -14.97
CA TYR A 63 -7.05 -0.80 -15.84
C TYR A 63 -7.73 0.47 -16.33
N SER A 64 -8.34 0.40 -17.51
CA SER A 64 -9.40 1.34 -17.89
C SER A 64 -10.58 1.27 -16.90
N PRO A 65 -11.43 2.32 -16.82
CA PRO A 65 -12.64 2.26 -15.99
C PRO A 65 -13.59 1.10 -16.32
N LYS A 66 -13.61 0.63 -17.58
CA LYS A 66 -14.49 -0.46 -18.04
C LYS A 66 -13.96 -1.85 -17.69
N SER A 67 -12.63 -2.01 -17.64
CA SER A 67 -11.97 -3.29 -17.37
C SER A 67 -11.55 -3.43 -15.90
N PHE A 68 -11.78 -2.41 -15.07
CA PHE A 68 -11.37 -2.41 -13.68
C PHE A 68 -12.17 -3.47 -12.88
N PRO A 69 -11.50 -4.47 -12.27
CA PRO A 69 -12.17 -5.57 -11.57
C PRO A 69 -12.77 -5.17 -10.21
N GLY A 70 -12.63 -3.91 -9.81
CA GLY A 70 -12.95 -3.44 -8.47
C GLY A 70 -11.74 -3.45 -7.55
N MET A 71 -11.90 -2.86 -6.37
CA MET A 71 -10.87 -2.87 -5.34
C MET A 71 -10.96 -4.16 -4.52
N SER A 72 -9.83 -4.81 -4.27
CA SER A 72 -9.75 -5.90 -3.29
C SER A 72 -10.08 -5.42 -1.88
N GLU A 73 -10.51 -6.34 -1.02
CA GLU A 73 -10.56 -6.09 0.41
C GLU A 73 -9.16 -5.78 0.98
N SER A 74 -9.12 -5.13 2.14
CA SER A 74 -7.85 -4.90 2.83
C SER A 74 -7.24 -6.24 3.27
N THR A 75 -5.94 -6.44 3.07
CA THR A 75 -5.27 -7.65 3.55
C THR A 75 -5.18 -7.67 5.07
N PHE A 76 -4.83 -8.82 5.66
CA PHE A 76 -4.56 -8.91 7.09
C PHE A 76 -3.47 -7.93 7.54
N LEU A 77 -2.39 -7.81 6.78
CA LEU A 77 -1.30 -6.86 7.07
C LEU A 77 -1.80 -5.40 7.05
N THR A 78 -2.63 -5.03 6.07
CA THR A 78 -3.22 -3.68 6.01
C THR A 78 -4.09 -3.38 7.23
N ARG A 79 -4.90 -4.35 7.69
CA ARG A 79 -5.72 -4.21 8.90
C ARG A 79 -4.86 -4.09 10.16
N CYS A 80 -3.86 -4.97 10.32
CA CYS A 80 -2.91 -4.93 11.42
C CYS A 80 -2.21 -3.57 11.54
N PHE A 81 -1.73 -3.00 10.43
CA PHE A 81 -1.11 -1.68 10.44
C PHE A 81 -2.11 -0.55 10.75
N SER A 82 -3.36 -0.65 10.28
CA SER A 82 -4.41 0.31 10.65
C SER A 82 -4.73 0.27 12.14
N ASP A 83 -4.80 -0.92 12.75
CA ASP A 83 -5.07 -1.10 14.18
C ASP A 83 -3.93 -0.53 15.05
N GLN A 84 -2.72 -0.43 14.48
CA GLN A 84 -1.56 0.21 15.08
C GLN A 84 -1.47 1.72 14.81
N GLY A 85 -2.52 2.33 14.22
CA GLY A 85 -2.65 3.77 14.05
C GLY A 85 -2.19 4.32 12.69
N VAL A 86 -1.79 3.46 11.74
CA VAL A 86 -1.48 3.93 10.38
C VAL A 86 -2.78 4.31 9.67
N ARG A 87 -2.82 5.52 9.11
CA ARG A 87 -4.02 6.07 8.45
C ARG A 87 -4.22 5.48 7.04
N ILE A 88 -4.68 4.23 6.97
CA ILE A 88 -4.99 3.53 5.72
C ILE A 88 -6.49 3.27 5.63
N ARG A 89 -7.08 3.40 4.45
CA ARG A 89 -8.50 3.07 4.23
C ARG A 89 -8.72 1.55 4.31
N ILE A 90 -9.49 1.11 5.30
CA ILE A 90 -9.91 -0.29 5.40
C ILE A 90 -11.15 -0.56 4.56
N ARG A 91 -11.06 -1.56 3.68
CA ARG A 91 -12.16 -2.09 2.86
C ARG A 91 -12.53 -3.47 3.37
N LYS A 92 -13.80 -3.66 3.72
CA LYS A 92 -14.36 -4.97 4.08
C LYS A 92 -14.88 -5.67 2.83
N GLU A 93 -14.90 -6.99 2.85
CA GLU A 93 -15.54 -7.79 1.81
C GLU A 93 -16.98 -7.29 1.58
N PRO A 94 -17.42 -7.07 0.33
CA PRO A 94 -18.83 -6.84 0.08
C PRO A 94 -19.57 -8.09 0.53
N ARG A 95 -20.46 -7.96 1.53
CA ARG A 95 -21.37 -9.04 1.90
C ARG A 95 -22.08 -9.45 0.63
N SER A 96 -21.72 -10.60 0.05
CA SER A 96 -22.58 -11.27 -0.89
C SER A 96 -23.89 -11.44 -0.14
N ALA A 97 -24.92 -10.69 -0.55
CA ALA A 97 -26.27 -10.98 -0.13
C ALA A 97 -26.44 -12.47 -0.41
N HIS A 98 -26.56 -13.25 0.66
CA HIS A 98 -27.03 -14.61 0.50
C HIS A 98 -28.33 -14.47 -0.28
N LEU A 99 -28.32 -14.92 -1.54
CA LEU A 99 -29.49 -15.46 -2.20
C LEU A 99 -29.93 -16.63 -1.33
N GLY A 100 -30.58 -16.30 -0.22
CA GLY A 100 -31.38 -17.22 0.55
C GLY A 100 -32.58 -17.51 -0.31
N ASN A 101 -32.46 -18.55 -1.13
CA ASN A 101 -33.61 -19.28 -1.63
C ASN A 101 -34.38 -19.80 -0.41
N ARG A 102 -35.49 -19.14 -0.09
CA ARG A 102 -36.67 -19.72 0.52
C ARG A 102 -37.89 -19.14 -0.18
#